data_AF-A0A7V7ZHW7-F1
#
_entry.id   AF-A0A7V7ZHW7-F1
#
_cell.length_a   1.000
_cell.length_b   1.000
_cell.length_c   1.000
_cell.angle_alpha   90.00
_cell.angle_beta   90.00
_cell.angle_gamma   90.00
#
_symmetry.space_group_name_H-M   'P 1'
#
loop_
_entity.id
_entity.type
_entity.pdbx_description
1 polymer ?
#
loop_
_entity_poly.entity_id
_entity_poly.type
_entity_poly.pdbx_seq_one_letter_code
_entity_poly.pdbx_strand_id
1 'polypeptide(L)'
;MPYSYYVDKRIGTSADTLLAVGFATLVQKVLAAAGGQSDAVELHDRGHCYEVTAPAPISDEDLAQIEVLPFIEHLDTPSQEKALGAHYGQGFDYERERQIRDAYREKRKELPPQARSVDAYFNNDPALALLEQAVPPPDTRFPLYLVINQMKVASSFNEPVTRWLELPPPLLRAHIRLLLDLFAQTPNPVEAAESEWKRLAKQHDLGKGEMTMLQVINPTTGKGANRTKANALSIGGLDAFWLLELLKFAGFFALAHPQTISDSKDRKTYVLRPRTIQLSLLDQLIRTFRRVLWSNTPAKMDVMAVLQMTRVLVEHERAALLKDAGGLLRRRAVRPSERIQGFDVTFYKDMGSAYAVMNTSTLNLPEWVPPVTSVAEADRILVVLKEHINVIRTIQAKKGEERTEEYELLRRYRDFLSGRDIEPFLDFAAKFAPYLSHKIERNEPCNRFLVQTLKELIAMSKQDFVRVVEDPGFQHIADAIRSSTVSLQYAKGMKQPVQFDIRYGLAHDLVRSANDADGFVLALSDFVARYNNEAAQTFETSKSKIRRRRITENDLAAVVRLLGEGYRPKTLAQLLVAFGSAKSSEEPTEPKGAPEAVEAAQDEAGE
;
A
#
# COMPACT_ATOMS: atom_id res chain seq x y z
N MET A 1 -30.42 -8.15 -17.97
CA MET A 1 -29.38 -8.90 -17.25
C MET A 1 -28.06 -8.23 -17.52
N PRO A 2 -27.12 -8.20 -16.56
CA PRO A 2 -25.80 -7.64 -16.79
C PRO A 2 -25.09 -8.38 -17.95
N TYR A 3 -24.30 -7.65 -18.72
CA TYR A 3 -23.49 -8.17 -19.81
C TYR A 3 -22.02 -8.21 -19.39
N SER A 4 -21.32 -9.28 -19.73
CA SER A 4 -19.93 -9.50 -19.34
C SER A 4 -19.00 -9.45 -20.54
N TYR A 5 -17.90 -8.72 -20.38
CA TYR A 5 -16.73 -8.76 -21.23
C TYR A 5 -15.56 -9.39 -20.47
N TYR A 6 -14.59 -9.95 -21.17
CA TYR A 6 -13.47 -10.70 -20.60
C TYR A 6 -12.13 -10.18 -21.14
N VAL A 7 -11.18 -9.92 -20.26
CA VAL A 7 -9.81 -9.51 -20.60
C VAL A 7 -8.84 -10.56 -20.05
N ASP A 8 -8.22 -11.33 -20.94
CA ASP A 8 -7.30 -12.42 -20.57
C ASP A 8 -6.03 -11.88 -19.91
N LYS A 9 -5.51 -12.59 -18.90
CA LYS A 9 -4.19 -12.32 -18.34
C LYS A 9 -3.13 -13.09 -19.13
N ARG A 10 -2.31 -12.39 -19.92
CA ARG A 10 -1.34 -13.01 -20.84
C ARG A 10 0.09 -12.85 -20.38
N ILE A 11 0.42 -11.71 -19.77
CA ILE A 11 1.80 -11.33 -19.47
C ILE A 11 2.17 -11.75 -18.04
N GLY A 12 1.19 -11.84 -17.14
CA GLY A 12 1.40 -12.13 -15.72
C GLY A 12 2.00 -10.95 -14.96
N THR A 13 1.76 -9.72 -15.42
CA THR A 13 2.29 -8.48 -14.81
C THR A 13 1.20 -7.42 -14.68
N SER A 14 1.54 -6.25 -14.12
CA SER A 14 0.62 -5.11 -14.05
C SER A 14 0.00 -4.75 -15.40
N ALA A 15 0.67 -5.03 -16.53
CA ALA A 15 0.15 -4.75 -17.87
C ALA A 15 -1.24 -5.38 -18.14
N ASP A 16 -1.51 -6.58 -17.60
CA ASP A 16 -2.82 -7.23 -17.76
C ASP A 16 -3.91 -6.48 -16.95
N THR A 17 -3.57 -6.09 -15.72
CA THR A 17 -4.44 -5.29 -14.84
C THR A 17 -4.74 -3.92 -15.46
N LEU A 18 -3.72 -3.25 -16.00
CA LEU A 18 -3.86 -1.96 -16.68
C LEU A 18 -4.75 -2.09 -17.91
N LEU A 19 -4.57 -3.14 -18.73
CA LEU A 19 -5.42 -3.37 -19.89
C LEU A 19 -6.88 -3.57 -19.50
N ALA A 20 -7.15 -4.38 -18.47
CA ALA A 20 -8.51 -4.66 -18.00
C ALA A 20 -9.21 -3.41 -17.48
N VAL A 21 -8.54 -2.60 -16.66
CA VAL A 21 -9.14 -1.37 -16.13
C VAL A 21 -9.23 -0.27 -17.19
N GLY A 22 -8.28 -0.21 -18.11
CA GLY A 22 -8.38 0.64 -19.28
C GLY A 22 -9.63 0.37 -20.11
N PHE A 23 -9.89 -0.91 -20.39
CA PHE A 23 -11.10 -1.33 -21.09
C PHE A 23 -12.36 -1.05 -20.27
N ALA A 24 -12.37 -1.33 -18.96
CA ALA A 24 -13.50 -0.99 -18.09
C ALA A 24 -13.79 0.53 -18.09
N THR A 25 -12.75 1.36 -18.14
CA THR A 25 -12.86 2.82 -18.24
C THR A 25 -13.48 3.23 -19.56
N LEU A 26 -13.07 2.60 -20.68
CA LEU A 26 -13.70 2.80 -21.98
C LEU A 26 -15.20 2.46 -21.93
N VAL A 27 -15.57 1.28 -21.41
CA VAL A 27 -16.97 0.84 -21.27
C VAL A 27 -17.78 1.84 -20.43
N GLN A 28 -17.24 2.28 -19.30
CA GLN A 28 -17.90 3.28 -18.46
C GLN A 28 -18.12 4.60 -19.20
N LYS A 29 -17.13 5.07 -19.97
CA LYS A 29 -17.22 6.32 -20.74
C LYS A 29 -18.21 6.20 -21.90
N VAL A 30 -18.25 5.07 -22.58
CA VAL A 30 -19.25 4.78 -23.63
C VAL A 30 -20.66 4.83 -23.05
N LEU A 31 -20.90 4.14 -21.94
CA LEU A 31 -22.21 4.16 -21.28
C LEU A 31 -22.60 5.57 -20.82
N ALA A 32 -21.66 6.33 -20.28
CA ALA A 32 -21.92 7.72 -19.87
C ALA A 32 -22.28 8.62 -21.07
N ALA A 33 -21.57 8.47 -22.19
CA ALA A 33 -21.83 9.23 -23.42
C ALA A 33 -23.20 8.89 -24.05
N ALA A 34 -23.64 7.64 -23.92
CA ALA A 34 -24.95 7.18 -24.38
C ALA A 34 -26.11 7.44 -23.39
N GLY A 35 -25.85 8.14 -22.27
CA GLY A 35 -26.86 8.40 -21.24
C GLY A 35 -27.29 7.19 -20.40
N GLY A 36 -26.50 6.11 -20.44
CA GLY A 36 -26.71 4.88 -19.68
C GLY A 36 -26.19 4.92 -18.24
N GLN A 37 -26.37 3.82 -17.51
CA GLN A 37 -25.93 3.68 -16.11
C GLN A 37 -24.43 3.37 -15.99
N SER A 38 -23.58 4.38 -16.19
CA SER A 38 -22.10 4.23 -16.15
C SER A 38 -21.53 3.83 -14.78
N ASP A 39 -22.22 4.15 -13.68
CA ASP A 39 -21.74 3.85 -12.32
C ASP A 39 -21.88 2.38 -11.93
N ALA A 40 -22.62 1.59 -12.72
CA ALA A 40 -22.84 0.16 -12.48
C ALA A 40 -21.77 -0.75 -13.10
N VAL A 41 -20.71 -0.19 -13.69
CA VAL A 41 -19.61 -0.98 -14.26
C VAL A 41 -18.79 -1.61 -13.13
N GLU A 42 -18.71 -2.94 -13.14
CA GLU A 42 -17.98 -3.74 -12.16
C GLU A 42 -16.83 -4.50 -12.80
N LEU A 43 -15.78 -4.74 -12.02
CA LEU A 43 -14.63 -5.52 -12.41
C LEU A 43 -14.46 -6.70 -11.44
N HIS A 44 -14.30 -7.90 -11.98
CA HIS A 44 -14.08 -9.13 -11.23
C HIS A 44 -12.82 -9.85 -11.71
N ASP A 45 -11.92 -10.17 -10.79
CA ASP A 45 -10.79 -11.06 -11.06
C ASP A 45 -11.25 -12.52 -11.01
N ARG A 46 -11.20 -13.23 -12.15
CA ARG A 46 -11.57 -14.64 -12.31
C ARG A 46 -10.35 -15.57 -12.36
N GLY A 47 -9.18 -15.09 -11.92
CA GLY A 47 -7.92 -15.83 -11.94
C GLY A 47 -7.20 -15.70 -13.27
N HIS A 48 -7.72 -16.35 -14.32
CA HIS A 48 -7.11 -16.37 -15.67
C HIS A 48 -7.49 -15.17 -16.56
N CYS A 49 -8.58 -14.48 -16.22
CA CYS A 49 -9.03 -13.26 -16.88
C CYS A 49 -9.64 -12.29 -15.87
N TYR A 50 -9.82 -11.05 -16.28
CA TYR A 50 -10.72 -10.10 -15.65
C TYR A 50 -12.06 -10.12 -16.38
N GLU A 51 -13.16 -10.10 -15.64
CA GLU A 51 -14.50 -9.90 -16.16
C GLU A 51 -14.93 -8.46 -15.89
N VAL A 52 -15.34 -7.74 -16.93
CA VAL A 52 -15.93 -6.40 -16.88
C VAL A 52 -17.42 -6.54 -17.09
N THR A 53 -18.20 -6.24 -16.07
CA THR A 53 -19.66 -6.34 -16.09
C THR A 53 -20.27 -4.97 -16.35
N ALA A 54 -21.14 -4.87 -17.35
CA ALA A 54 -21.96 -3.70 -17.66
C ALA A 54 -23.44 -3.98 -17.36
N PRO A 55 -24.26 -2.96 -17.05
CA PRO A 55 -25.69 -3.16 -16.75
C PRO A 55 -26.49 -3.73 -17.93
N ALA A 56 -26.06 -3.42 -19.16
CA ALA A 56 -26.62 -3.87 -20.43
C ALA A 56 -25.50 -3.98 -21.48
N PRO A 57 -25.69 -4.78 -22.55
CA PRO A 57 -24.76 -4.76 -23.68
C PRO A 57 -24.78 -3.38 -24.35
N ILE A 58 -23.61 -2.89 -24.76
CA ILE A 58 -23.51 -1.68 -25.58
C ILE A 58 -24.01 -2.01 -26.99
N SER A 59 -25.09 -1.36 -27.41
CA SER A 59 -25.74 -1.53 -28.70
C SER A 59 -25.19 -0.58 -29.77
N ASP A 60 -25.52 -0.83 -31.04
CA ASP A 60 -25.16 0.08 -32.13
C ASP A 60 -25.89 1.44 -32.01
N GLU A 61 -27.06 1.46 -31.35
CA GLU A 61 -27.78 2.72 -31.02
C GLU A 61 -27.02 3.54 -29.97
N ASP A 62 -26.44 2.88 -28.96
CA ASP A 62 -25.58 3.55 -27.96
C ASP A 62 -24.34 4.13 -28.64
N LEU A 63 -23.71 3.34 -29.52
CA LEU A 63 -22.54 3.81 -30.27
C LEU A 63 -22.89 4.99 -31.17
N ALA A 64 -24.05 4.99 -31.82
CA ALA A 64 -24.49 6.06 -32.71
C ALA A 64 -24.58 7.44 -32.04
N GLN A 65 -24.73 7.50 -30.71
CA GLN A 65 -24.74 8.74 -29.93
C GLN A 65 -23.33 9.31 -29.67
N ILE A 66 -22.28 8.53 -29.94
CA ILE A 66 -20.90 8.91 -29.64
C ILE A 66 -20.31 9.67 -30.82
N GLU A 67 -20.10 10.98 -30.59
CA GLU A 67 -19.40 11.86 -31.53
C GLU A 67 -17.92 12.03 -31.15
N VAL A 68 -17.63 12.15 -29.86
CA VAL A 68 -16.26 12.24 -29.31
C VAL A 68 -16.20 11.46 -28.00
N LEU A 69 -15.08 10.78 -27.73
CA LEU A 69 -14.90 10.01 -26.50
C LEU A 69 -13.50 10.17 -25.92
N PRO A 70 -13.21 11.30 -25.23
CA PRO A 70 -11.93 11.48 -24.55
C PRO A 70 -11.95 10.70 -23.23
N PHE A 71 -10.96 9.83 -23.03
CA PHE A 71 -10.78 9.09 -21.76
C PHE A 71 -9.35 9.11 -21.21
N ILE A 72 -8.42 9.74 -21.93
CA ILE A 72 -7.06 10.07 -21.49
C ILE A 72 -6.72 11.45 -22.08
N GLU A 73 -6.01 12.28 -21.32
CA GLU A 73 -5.48 13.56 -21.81
C GLU A 73 -4.00 13.38 -22.20
N HIS A 74 -3.60 13.93 -23.35
CA HIS A 74 -2.18 13.97 -23.74
C HIS A 74 -1.42 14.94 -22.83
N LEU A 75 -0.09 14.80 -22.81
CA LEU A 75 0.81 15.59 -21.98
C LEU A 75 1.29 16.84 -22.74
N ASP A 76 0.96 18.02 -22.23
CA ASP A 76 1.44 19.30 -22.77
C ASP A 76 2.71 19.73 -22.05
N THR A 77 3.83 19.78 -22.78
CA THR A 77 5.08 20.40 -22.36
C THR A 77 5.67 21.23 -23.52
N PRO A 78 6.54 22.21 -23.25
CA PRO A 78 7.17 23.00 -24.31
C PRO A 78 7.92 22.13 -25.34
N SER A 79 8.46 20.97 -24.94
CA SER A 79 9.15 20.06 -25.86
C SER A 79 8.20 19.29 -26.78
N GLN A 80 6.91 19.22 -26.46
CA GLN A 80 5.88 18.53 -27.25
C GLN A 80 5.06 19.47 -28.15
N GLU A 81 5.19 20.80 -28.01
CA GLU A 81 4.41 21.78 -28.79
C GLU A 81 4.41 21.49 -30.29
N LYS A 82 5.59 21.29 -30.88
CA LYS A 82 5.73 20.97 -32.30
C LYS A 82 5.07 19.64 -32.69
N ALA A 83 5.15 18.63 -31.82
CA ALA A 83 4.62 17.30 -32.10
C ALA A 83 3.08 17.24 -31.97
N LEU A 84 2.52 18.01 -31.03
CA LEU A 84 1.09 18.10 -30.78
C LEU A 84 0.37 19.04 -31.74
N GLY A 85 1.06 20.06 -32.27
CA GLY A 85 0.49 20.98 -33.25
C GLY A 85 -0.80 21.63 -32.74
N ALA A 86 -1.91 21.39 -33.42
CA ALA A 86 -3.22 21.96 -33.05
C ALA A 86 -3.75 21.47 -31.69
N HIS A 87 -3.28 20.32 -31.18
CA HIS A 87 -3.70 19.76 -29.89
C HIS A 87 -2.96 20.37 -28.70
N TYR A 88 -1.87 21.12 -28.93
CA TYR A 88 -1.11 21.73 -27.83
C TYR A 88 -1.97 22.76 -27.08
N GLY A 89 -1.96 22.69 -25.75
CA GLY A 89 -2.76 23.54 -24.88
C GLY A 89 -4.17 23.03 -24.62
N GLN A 90 -4.54 21.87 -25.17
CA GLN A 90 -5.83 21.20 -24.93
C GLN A 90 -5.71 19.98 -24.01
N GLY A 91 -4.49 19.62 -23.59
CA GLY A 91 -4.20 18.45 -22.77
C GLY A 91 -3.90 18.79 -21.32
N PHE A 92 -3.12 17.92 -20.68
CA PHE A 92 -2.67 18.11 -19.31
C PHE A 92 -1.48 19.08 -19.27
N ASP A 93 -1.72 20.29 -18.75
CA ASP A 93 -0.71 21.35 -18.61
C ASP A 93 0.30 21.02 -17.49
N TYR A 94 1.43 20.46 -17.90
CA TYR A 94 2.48 20.01 -16.98
C TYR A 94 3.09 21.14 -16.16
N GLU A 95 3.41 22.27 -16.79
CA GLU A 95 4.13 23.36 -16.12
C GLU A 95 3.21 24.09 -15.14
N ARG A 96 1.93 24.27 -15.49
CA ARG A 96 0.95 24.84 -14.56
C ARG A 96 0.76 23.94 -13.33
N GLU A 97 0.58 22.64 -13.52
CA GLU A 97 0.40 21.72 -12.38
C GLU A 97 1.66 21.59 -11.53
N ARG A 98 2.85 21.68 -12.14
CA ARG A 98 4.12 21.79 -11.41
C ARG A 98 4.15 23.03 -10.53
N GLN A 99 3.76 24.20 -11.05
CA GLN A 99 3.70 25.45 -10.28
C GLN A 99 2.68 25.37 -9.13
N ILE A 100 1.50 24.79 -9.37
CA ILE A 100 0.49 24.56 -8.32
C ILE A 100 1.05 23.68 -7.22
N ARG A 101 1.69 22.56 -7.57
CA ARG A 101 2.33 21.65 -6.61
C ARG A 101 3.37 22.39 -5.77
N ASP A 102 4.24 23.17 -6.40
CA ASP A 102 5.34 23.85 -5.72
C ASP A 102 4.80 24.94 -4.77
N ALA A 103 3.82 25.73 -5.21
CA ALA A 103 3.14 26.70 -4.36
C ALA A 103 2.40 26.05 -3.18
N TYR A 104 1.68 24.95 -3.43
CA TYR A 104 0.98 24.18 -2.40
C TYR A 104 1.97 23.61 -1.38
N ARG A 105 3.09 23.06 -1.83
CA ARG A 105 4.17 22.53 -0.97
C ARG A 105 4.76 23.61 -0.07
N GLU A 106 5.08 24.78 -0.60
CA GLU A 106 5.63 25.88 0.21
C GLU A 106 4.64 26.33 1.29
N LYS A 107 3.37 26.52 0.94
CA LYS A 107 2.34 26.91 1.90
C LYS A 107 2.06 25.84 2.95
N ARG A 108 2.12 24.57 2.57
CA ARG A 108 1.95 23.44 3.50
C ARG A 108 3.06 23.40 4.56
N LYS A 109 4.27 23.90 4.29
CA LYS A 109 5.36 23.97 5.29
C LYS A 109 5.04 24.92 6.44
N GLU A 110 4.22 25.95 6.20
CA GLU A 110 3.80 26.95 7.18
C GLU A 110 2.78 26.38 8.20
N LEU A 111 2.14 25.25 7.89
CA LEU A 111 1.18 24.60 8.79
C LEU A 111 1.87 23.98 10.03
N PRO A 112 1.17 23.94 11.19
CA PRO A 112 1.66 23.21 12.34
C PRO A 112 1.89 21.73 12.00
N PRO A 113 2.83 21.03 12.67
CA PRO A 113 3.10 19.62 12.43
C PRO A 113 1.82 18.80 12.29
N GLN A 114 0.88 18.89 13.23
CA GLN A 114 -0.34 18.08 13.27
C GLN A 114 -1.20 18.20 12.00
N ALA A 115 -1.28 19.41 11.43
CA ALA A 115 -2.07 19.69 10.24
C ALA A 115 -1.35 19.28 8.93
N ARG A 116 -0.09 18.84 9.00
CA ARG A 116 0.66 18.33 7.86
C ARG A 116 0.51 16.82 7.69
N SER A 117 -0.12 16.10 8.62
CA SER A 117 -0.19 14.64 8.62
C SER A 117 -1.16 14.07 7.59
N VAL A 118 -0.98 12.78 7.30
CA VAL A 118 -2.04 11.96 6.70
C VAL A 118 -3.30 11.95 7.58
N ASP A 119 -3.13 11.98 8.91
CA ASP A 119 -4.27 12.02 9.84
C ASP A 119 -5.05 13.33 9.72
N ALA A 120 -4.38 14.47 9.45
CA ALA A 120 -5.04 15.73 9.17
C ALA A 120 -6.02 15.64 7.99
N TYR A 121 -5.61 14.94 6.92
CA TYR A 121 -6.47 14.70 5.77
C TYR A 121 -7.71 13.88 6.15
N PHE A 122 -7.56 12.74 6.82
CA PHE A 122 -8.70 11.89 7.20
C PHE A 122 -9.61 12.53 8.25
N ASN A 123 -9.06 13.36 9.14
CA ASN A 123 -9.81 14.04 10.19
C ASN A 123 -10.44 15.37 9.73
N ASN A 124 -10.26 15.75 8.46
CA ASN A 124 -10.67 17.06 7.92
C ASN A 124 -10.15 18.23 8.76
N ASP A 125 -8.84 18.24 9.03
CA ASP A 125 -8.21 19.27 9.85
C ASP A 125 -8.52 20.69 9.31
N PRO A 126 -9.02 21.61 10.16
CA PRO A 126 -9.42 22.94 9.70
C PRO A 126 -8.29 23.74 9.06
N ALA A 127 -7.05 23.60 9.52
CA ALA A 127 -5.92 24.34 8.98
C ALA A 127 -5.53 23.84 7.58
N LEU A 128 -5.61 22.53 7.36
CA LEU A 128 -5.45 21.94 6.02
C LEU A 128 -6.59 22.35 5.08
N ALA A 129 -7.84 22.35 5.57
CA ALA A 129 -9.00 22.78 4.78
C ALA A 129 -8.90 24.25 4.36
N LEU A 130 -8.45 25.14 5.25
CA LEU A 130 -8.20 26.55 4.94
C LEU A 130 -7.09 26.73 3.90
N LEU A 131 -6.02 25.92 3.98
CA LEU A 131 -4.97 25.90 2.96
C LEU A 131 -5.54 25.52 1.59
N GLU A 132 -6.32 24.44 1.51
CA GLU A 132 -6.88 23.94 0.25
C GLU A 132 -7.91 24.90 -0.37
N GLN A 133 -8.53 25.78 0.43
CA GLN A 133 -9.36 26.88 -0.05
C GLN A 133 -8.54 28.04 -0.62
N ALA A 134 -7.36 28.32 -0.05
CA ALA A 134 -6.49 29.41 -0.48
C ALA A 134 -5.61 29.03 -1.69
N VAL A 135 -5.12 27.79 -1.72
CA VAL A 135 -4.29 27.25 -2.78
C VAL A 135 -4.82 25.85 -3.12
N PRO A 136 -5.27 25.61 -4.36
CA PRO A 136 -5.81 24.31 -4.71
C PRO A 136 -4.72 23.23 -4.56
N PRO A 137 -5.05 22.04 -4.05
CA PRO A 137 -4.12 20.92 -4.06
C PRO A 137 -3.80 20.52 -5.51
N PRO A 138 -2.58 20.05 -5.79
CA PRO A 138 -2.21 19.60 -7.14
C PRO A 138 -3.07 18.42 -7.60
N ASP A 139 -3.29 18.29 -8.91
CA ASP A 139 -4.03 17.15 -9.46
C ASP A 139 -3.33 15.84 -9.05
N THR A 140 -4.10 14.91 -8.50
CA THR A 140 -3.62 13.57 -8.11
C THR A 140 -2.99 12.78 -9.27
N ARG A 141 -3.25 13.16 -10.52
CA ARG A 141 -2.66 12.58 -11.74
C ARG A 141 -1.30 13.15 -12.08
N PHE A 142 -0.89 14.28 -11.49
CA PHE A 142 0.40 14.91 -11.79
C PHE A 142 1.60 13.97 -11.65
N PRO A 143 1.73 13.11 -10.62
CA PRO A 143 2.82 12.13 -10.52
C PRO A 143 2.90 11.16 -11.72
N LEU A 144 1.78 10.85 -12.37
CA LEU A 144 1.72 9.94 -13.53
C LEU A 144 2.35 10.62 -14.75
N TYR A 145 1.94 11.86 -15.03
CA TYR A 145 2.51 12.69 -16.09
C TYR A 145 3.98 13.03 -15.83
N LEU A 146 4.34 13.26 -14.56
CA LEU A 146 5.73 13.42 -14.14
C LEU A 146 6.60 12.22 -14.53
N VAL A 147 6.11 11.00 -14.33
CA VAL A 147 6.83 9.79 -14.75
C VAL A 147 6.95 9.70 -16.27
N ILE A 148 5.89 9.99 -17.02
CA ILE A 148 5.91 9.99 -18.49
C ILE A 148 6.96 10.98 -19.00
N ASN A 149 7.02 12.17 -18.42
CA ASN A 149 8.01 13.19 -18.76
C ASN A 149 9.44 12.77 -18.39
N GLN A 150 9.66 12.33 -17.14
CA GLN A 150 10.99 11.96 -16.63
C GLN A 150 11.57 10.72 -17.31
N MET A 151 10.72 9.77 -17.74
CA MET A 151 11.17 8.61 -18.52
C MET A 151 11.37 8.93 -20.01
N LYS A 152 11.14 10.20 -20.43
CA LYS A 152 11.27 10.68 -21.81
C LYS A 152 10.41 9.89 -22.79
N VAL A 153 9.20 9.54 -22.36
CA VAL A 153 8.23 8.75 -23.17
C VAL A 153 7.01 9.57 -23.60
N ALA A 154 7.02 10.89 -23.38
CA ALA A 154 5.90 11.79 -23.71
C ALA A 154 5.44 11.67 -25.16
N SER A 155 6.34 11.67 -26.15
CA SER A 155 5.96 11.58 -27.57
C SER A 155 5.31 10.24 -27.91
N SER A 156 5.81 9.13 -27.35
CA SER A 156 5.23 7.80 -27.54
C SER A 156 3.92 7.60 -26.78
N PHE A 157 3.69 8.35 -25.70
CA PHE A 157 2.42 8.39 -24.98
C PHE A 157 1.38 9.26 -25.70
N ASN A 158 1.78 10.43 -26.19
CA ASN A 158 0.88 11.38 -26.84
C ASN A 158 0.35 10.86 -28.18
N GLU A 159 1.17 10.17 -28.98
CA GLU A 159 0.77 9.65 -30.31
C GLU A 159 -0.53 8.83 -30.30
N PRO A 160 -0.69 7.77 -29.48
CA PRO A 160 -1.94 7.00 -29.50
C PRO A 160 -3.12 7.79 -28.94
N VAL A 161 -2.88 8.77 -28.07
CA VAL A 161 -3.93 9.62 -27.49
C VAL A 161 -4.45 10.60 -28.55
N THR A 162 -3.57 11.34 -29.22
CA THR A 162 -3.95 12.28 -30.29
C THR A 162 -4.58 11.54 -31.46
N ARG A 163 -4.03 10.39 -31.84
CA ARG A 163 -4.60 9.53 -32.89
C ARG A 163 -6.03 9.11 -32.59
N TRP A 164 -6.34 8.79 -31.33
CA TRP A 164 -7.72 8.48 -30.92
C TRP A 164 -8.65 9.70 -31.01
N LEU A 165 -8.18 10.86 -30.57
CA LEU A 165 -8.95 12.11 -30.59
C LEU A 165 -9.24 12.60 -32.01
N GLU A 166 -8.37 12.30 -32.96
CA GLU A 166 -8.51 12.68 -34.38
C GLU A 166 -9.45 11.76 -35.17
N LEU A 167 -9.91 10.65 -34.60
CA LEU A 167 -10.81 9.73 -35.30
C LEU A 167 -12.16 10.42 -35.59
N PRO A 168 -12.58 10.49 -36.87
CA PRO A 168 -13.93 10.90 -37.22
C PRO A 168 -14.97 9.99 -36.54
N PRO A 169 -16.18 10.48 -36.21
CA PRO A 169 -17.18 9.72 -35.45
C PRO A 169 -17.47 8.30 -35.99
N PRO A 170 -17.62 8.06 -37.31
CA PRO A 170 -17.82 6.71 -37.83
C PRO A 170 -16.65 5.76 -37.53
N LEU A 171 -15.41 6.27 -37.62
CA LEU A 171 -14.22 5.48 -37.34
C LEU A 171 -14.02 5.27 -35.84
N LEU A 172 -14.28 6.28 -35.01
CA LEU A 172 -14.29 6.15 -33.56
C LEU A 172 -15.21 5.02 -33.12
N ARG A 173 -16.45 5.01 -33.63
CA ARG A 173 -17.44 3.96 -33.36
C ARG A 173 -16.96 2.58 -33.81
N ALA A 174 -16.32 2.48 -34.98
CA ALA A 174 -15.74 1.23 -35.47
C ALA A 174 -14.59 0.72 -34.57
N HIS A 175 -13.73 1.60 -34.04
CA HIS A 175 -12.67 1.23 -33.12
C HIS A 175 -13.22 0.78 -31.76
N ILE A 176 -14.25 1.45 -31.24
CA ILE A 176 -14.94 1.02 -30.02
C ILE A 176 -15.55 -0.37 -30.24
N ARG A 177 -16.27 -0.58 -31.35
CA ARG A 177 -16.88 -1.86 -31.71
C ARG A 177 -15.85 -2.99 -31.77
N LEU A 178 -14.71 -2.74 -32.42
CA LEU A 178 -13.60 -3.69 -32.49
C LEU A 178 -13.12 -4.14 -31.09
N LEU A 179 -13.02 -3.20 -30.14
CA LEU A 179 -12.61 -3.51 -28.76
C LEU A 179 -13.70 -4.28 -28.00
N LEU A 180 -14.97 -3.92 -28.19
CA LEU A 180 -16.09 -4.66 -27.60
C LEU A 180 -16.12 -6.10 -28.11
N ASP A 181 -15.93 -6.32 -29.41
CA ASP A 181 -15.91 -7.66 -30.01
C ASP A 181 -14.66 -8.46 -29.58
N LEU A 182 -13.49 -7.80 -29.45
CA LEU A 182 -12.26 -8.43 -28.95
C LEU A 182 -12.43 -8.98 -27.52
N PHE A 183 -13.11 -8.23 -26.65
CA PHE A 183 -13.31 -8.62 -25.26
C PHE A 183 -14.67 -9.29 -25.01
N ALA A 184 -15.46 -9.61 -26.04
CA ALA A 184 -16.73 -10.31 -25.88
C ALA A 184 -16.57 -11.79 -25.46
N GLN A 185 -15.40 -12.37 -25.67
CA GLN A 185 -15.14 -13.80 -25.42
C GLN A 185 -13.72 -14.04 -24.89
N THR A 186 -13.52 -15.18 -24.23
CA THR A 186 -12.22 -15.72 -23.84
C THR A 186 -11.99 -17.07 -24.53
N PRO A 187 -10.80 -17.35 -25.08
CA PRO A 187 -9.64 -16.44 -25.21
C PRO A 187 -9.91 -15.25 -26.16
N ASN A 188 -9.35 -14.08 -25.86
CA ASN A 188 -9.50 -12.87 -26.68
C ASN A 188 -8.85 -13.06 -28.07
N PRO A 189 -9.57 -12.88 -29.17
CA PRO A 189 -9.05 -13.09 -30.53
C PRO A 189 -8.20 -11.90 -31.04
N VAL A 190 -7.07 -11.60 -30.37
CA VAL A 190 -6.22 -10.44 -30.69
C VAL A 190 -5.74 -10.42 -32.13
N GLU A 191 -5.28 -11.56 -32.68
CA GLU A 191 -4.82 -11.65 -34.07
C GLU A 191 -5.94 -11.33 -35.09
N ALA A 192 -7.18 -11.74 -34.78
CA ALA A 192 -8.33 -11.42 -35.61
C ALA A 192 -8.69 -9.93 -35.52
N ALA A 193 -8.66 -9.35 -34.31
CA ALA A 193 -8.87 -7.92 -34.12
C ALA A 193 -7.82 -7.06 -34.83
N GLU A 194 -6.54 -7.46 -34.79
CA GLU A 194 -5.47 -6.80 -35.54
C GLU A 194 -5.68 -6.90 -37.06
N SER A 195 -6.15 -8.06 -37.55
CA SER A 195 -6.43 -8.26 -38.97
C SER A 195 -7.59 -7.39 -39.46
N GLU A 196 -8.65 -7.31 -38.64
CA GLU A 196 -9.80 -6.43 -38.91
C GLU A 196 -9.40 -4.96 -38.86
N TRP A 197 -8.59 -4.58 -37.87
CA TRP A 197 -8.04 -3.23 -37.79
C TRP A 197 -7.17 -2.90 -39.01
N LYS A 198 -6.32 -3.82 -39.48
CA LYS A 198 -5.50 -3.63 -40.70
C LYS A 198 -6.37 -3.42 -41.94
N ARG A 199 -7.54 -4.06 -42.01
CA ARG A 199 -8.52 -3.83 -43.08
C ARG A 199 -9.08 -2.40 -43.04
N LEU A 200 -9.50 -1.93 -41.86
CA LEU A 200 -9.96 -0.54 -41.66
C LEU A 200 -8.84 0.46 -41.96
N ALA A 201 -7.62 0.19 -41.50
CA ALA A 201 -6.46 1.04 -41.71
C ALA A 201 -6.11 1.20 -43.20
N LYS A 202 -6.22 0.13 -43.99
CA LYS A 202 -6.01 0.19 -45.44
C LYS A 202 -7.10 1.00 -46.16
N GLN A 203 -8.34 0.96 -45.67
CA GLN A 203 -9.47 1.67 -46.26
C GLN A 203 -9.43 3.18 -45.99
N HIS A 204 -8.91 3.58 -44.84
CA HIS A 204 -8.96 4.96 -44.34
C HIS A 204 -7.58 5.60 -44.10
N ASP A 205 -6.51 4.96 -44.59
CA ASP A 205 -5.11 5.42 -44.45
C ASP A 205 -4.69 5.74 -43.01
N LEU A 206 -5.02 4.84 -42.07
CA LEU A 206 -4.82 5.08 -40.64
C LEU A 206 -3.38 4.83 -40.15
N GLY A 207 -2.42 4.59 -41.04
CA GLY A 207 -1.02 4.32 -40.68
C GLY A 207 -0.76 2.93 -40.06
N LYS A 208 0.28 2.83 -39.23
CA LYS A 208 0.74 1.55 -38.63
C LYS A 208 -0.11 1.15 -37.42
N GLY A 209 -0.35 -0.15 -37.27
CA GLY A 209 -1.11 -0.71 -36.13
C GLY A 209 -0.26 -1.04 -34.91
N GLU A 210 1.06 -0.94 -35.04
CA GLU A 210 2.02 -1.33 -34.04
C GLU A 210 2.62 -0.09 -33.40
N MET A 211 2.81 -0.14 -32.08
CA MET A 211 3.59 0.84 -31.33
C MET A 211 4.51 0.15 -30.35
N THR A 212 5.61 0.82 -30.01
CA THR A 212 6.60 0.26 -29.09
C THR A 212 6.06 0.17 -27.67
N MET A 213 6.20 -1.00 -27.06
CA MET A 213 5.82 -1.28 -25.68
C MET A 213 6.73 -0.53 -24.71
N LEU A 214 6.14 0.40 -23.96
CA LEU A 214 6.88 1.23 -23.00
C LEU A 214 6.92 0.59 -21.61
N GLN A 215 8.08 0.66 -20.95
CA GLN A 215 8.28 0.05 -19.62
C GLN A 215 7.35 0.59 -18.54
N VAL A 216 6.87 1.83 -18.68
CA VAL A 216 5.95 2.47 -17.73
C VAL A 216 4.63 1.70 -17.58
N ILE A 217 4.16 1.05 -18.66
CA ILE A 217 2.94 0.25 -18.70
C ILE A 217 3.19 -1.24 -18.97
N ASN A 218 4.40 -1.60 -19.42
CA ASN A 218 4.85 -2.97 -19.67
C ASN A 218 6.20 -3.21 -18.97
N PRO A 219 6.23 -3.45 -17.64
CA PRO A 219 7.46 -3.41 -16.87
C PRO A 219 8.50 -4.47 -17.26
N THR A 220 8.09 -5.56 -17.92
CA THR A 220 8.97 -6.65 -18.37
C THR A 220 9.55 -6.45 -19.77
N THR A 221 9.15 -5.42 -20.53
CA THR A 221 9.56 -5.24 -21.94
C THR A 221 10.80 -4.36 -22.12
N GLY A 222 11.66 -4.29 -21.11
CA GLY A 222 12.89 -3.50 -21.17
C GLY A 222 13.83 -3.89 -22.31
N LYS A 223 14.64 -2.93 -22.78
CA LYS A 223 15.67 -3.16 -23.80
C LYS A 223 16.66 -4.22 -23.30
N GLY A 224 16.65 -5.38 -23.93
CA GLY A 224 17.43 -6.57 -23.55
C GLY A 224 16.96 -7.79 -24.37
N ALA A 225 17.50 -8.98 -24.10
CA ALA A 225 17.15 -10.23 -24.79
C ALA A 225 15.73 -10.75 -24.43
N ASN A 226 14.73 -9.87 -24.34
CA ASN A 226 13.35 -10.17 -23.97
C ASN A 226 12.52 -10.60 -25.19
N ARG A 227 13.05 -11.51 -26.00
CA ARG A 227 12.21 -12.28 -26.94
C ARG A 227 11.74 -13.53 -26.23
N THR A 228 10.47 -13.90 -26.40
CA THR A 228 9.89 -15.18 -25.92
C THR A 228 10.70 -16.40 -26.37
N LYS A 229 11.52 -16.26 -27.41
CA LYS A 229 12.53 -17.22 -27.83
C LYS A 229 13.87 -16.53 -28.09
N ALA A 230 14.96 -17.06 -27.53
CA ALA A 230 16.34 -16.59 -27.75
C ALA A 230 16.82 -16.94 -29.18
N ASN A 231 16.22 -16.33 -30.19
CA ASN A 231 16.49 -16.63 -31.60
C ASN A 231 17.30 -15.54 -32.31
N ALA A 232 17.60 -14.41 -31.66
CA ALA A 232 18.51 -13.39 -32.16
C ALA A 232 19.03 -12.47 -31.03
N LEU A 233 20.22 -11.91 -31.21
CA LEU A 233 20.85 -10.90 -30.35
C LEU A 233 20.48 -9.46 -30.78
N SER A 234 19.25 -9.21 -31.20
CA SER A 234 18.81 -7.86 -31.55
C SER A 234 18.24 -7.15 -30.32
N ILE A 235 18.88 -6.06 -29.89
CA ILE A 235 18.45 -5.17 -28.78
C ILE A 235 17.35 -4.22 -29.30
N GLY A 236 16.26 -4.77 -29.82
CA GLY A 236 15.10 -4.01 -30.30
C GLY A 236 14.04 -3.86 -29.20
N GLY A 237 13.20 -2.82 -29.28
CA GLY A 237 11.96 -2.77 -28.52
C GLY A 237 10.98 -3.84 -29.01
N LEU A 238 10.05 -4.24 -28.15
CA LEU A 238 8.90 -5.05 -28.57
C LEU A 238 7.78 -4.08 -29.00
N ASP A 239 7.09 -4.40 -30.08
CA ASP A 239 5.92 -3.66 -30.53
C ASP A 239 4.64 -4.45 -30.20
N ALA A 240 3.55 -3.73 -29.96
CA ALA A 240 2.23 -4.29 -29.68
C ALA A 240 1.13 -3.49 -30.40
N PHE A 241 -0.07 -4.07 -30.47
CA PHE A 241 -1.23 -3.41 -31.06
C PHE A 241 -1.58 -2.13 -30.30
N TRP A 242 -1.57 -0.99 -31.00
CA TRP A 242 -1.63 0.34 -30.38
C TRP A 242 -2.91 0.59 -29.56
N LEU A 243 -4.04 -0.01 -29.93
CA LEU A 243 -5.28 0.10 -29.14
C LEU A 243 -5.14 -0.54 -27.76
N LEU A 244 -4.41 -1.65 -27.64
CA LEU A 244 -4.19 -2.30 -26.35
C LEU A 244 -3.27 -1.47 -25.47
N GLU A 245 -2.26 -0.84 -26.07
CA GLU A 245 -1.35 0.07 -25.35
C GLU A 245 -2.06 1.37 -24.92
N LEU A 246 -2.96 1.91 -25.74
CA LEU A 246 -3.83 3.03 -25.37
C LEU A 246 -4.69 2.67 -24.15
N LEU A 247 -5.30 1.48 -24.15
CA LEU A 247 -6.07 1.00 -22.99
C LEU A 247 -5.17 0.82 -21.75
N LYS A 248 -3.95 0.28 -21.90
CA LYS A 248 -3.01 0.19 -20.77
C LYS A 248 -2.65 1.57 -20.22
N PHE A 249 -2.50 2.59 -21.05
CA PHE A 249 -2.35 3.96 -20.57
C PHE A 249 -3.57 4.45 -19.80
N ALA A 250 -4.79 4.18 -20.27
CA ALA A 250 -6.00 4.51 -19.50
C ALA A 250 -6.00 3.81 -18.14
N GLY A 251 -5.66 2.53 -18.10
CA GLY A 251 -5.48 1.78 -16.86
C GLY A 251 -4.40 2.37 -15.96
N PHE A 252 -3.29 2.87 -16.53
CA PHE A 252 -2.22 3.51 -15.77
C PHE A 252 -2.72 4.76 -15.07
N PHE A 253 -3.47 5.61 -15.79
CA PHE A 253 -4.09 6.79 -15.21
C PHE A 253 -5.17 6.46 -14.17
N ALA A 254 -5.87 5.34 -14.34
CA ALA A 254 -6.89 4.87 -13.40
C ALA A 254 -6.31 4.23 -12.13
N LEU A 255 -5.19 3.50 -12.19
CA LEU A 255 -4.76 2.62 -11.08
C LEU A 255 -3.38 2.91 -10.51
N ALA A 256 -2.49 3.55 -11.26
CA ALA A 256 -1.09 3.64 -10.85
C ALA A 256 -0.87 4.77 -9.85
N HIS A 257 0.13 4.60 -9.00
CA HIS A 257 0.70 5.66 -8.19
C HIS A 257 2.23 5.50 -8.21
N PRO A 258 2.92 6.23 -9.09
CA PRO A 258 4.36 6.33 -9.04
C PRO A 258 4.80 7.22 -7.87
N GLN A 259 5.84 6.78 -7.18
CA GLN A 259 6.41 7.48 -6.04
C GLN A 259 7.95 7.40 -6.07
N THR A 260 8.59 8.55 -5.95
CA THR A 260 10.05 8.66 -5.79
C THR A 260 10.46 8.18 -4.39
N ILE A 261 11.55 7.43 -4.31
CA ILE A 261 12.15 6.97 -3.06
C ILE A 261 12.88 8.13 -2.39
N SER A 262 12.75 8.26 -1.07
CA SER A 262 13.40 9.34 -0.33
C SER A 262 14.91 9.31 -0.51
N ASP A 263 15.53 10.49 -0.65
CA ASP A 263 16.97 10.68 -0.86
C ASP A 263 17.55 9.95 -2.09
N SER A 264 16.70 9.62 -3.07
CA SER A 264 17.10 8.95 -4.30
C SER A 264 16.27 9.45 -5.49
N LYS A 265 16.82 9.32 -6.70
CA LYS A 265 16.06 9.50 -7.95
C LYS A 265 15.34 8.23 -8.39
N ASP A 266 15.57 7.13 -7.69
CA ASP A 266 14.88 5.87 -7.93
C ASP A 266 13.39 6.00 -7.61
N ARG A 267 12.58 5.15 -8.22
CA ARG A 267 11.11 5.21 -8.09
C ARG A 267 10.49 3.84 -8.00
N LYS A 268 9.33 3.77 -7.37
CA LYS A 268 8.44 2.62 -7.47
C LYS A 268 7.10 3.06 -8.06
N THR A 269 6.52 2.22 -8.90
CA THR A 269 5.14 2.38 -9.35
C THR A 269 4.29 1.30 -8.73
N TYR A 270 3.29 1.72 -7.97
CA TYR A 270 2.28 0.85 -7.37
C TYR A 270 1.04 0.84 -8.26
N VAL A 271 0.68 -0.31 -8.82
CA VAL A 271 -0.56 -0.50 -9.60
C VAL A 271 -1.52 -1.31 -8.77
N LEU A 272 -2.69 -0.76 -8.45
CA LEU A 272 -3.71 -1.49 -7.69
C LEU A 272 -4.16 -2.75 -8.44
N ARG A 273 -4.34 -3.84 -7.69
CA ARG A 273 -4.87 -5.12 -8.16
C ARG A 273 -6.32 -5.28 -7.68
N PRO A 274 -7.32 -4.84 -8.45
CA PRO A 274 -8.72 -5.02 -8.09
C PRO A 274 -9.10 -6.50 -8.12
N ARG A 275 -10.04 -6.90 -7.25
CA ARG A 275 -10.55 -8.27 -7.17
C ARG A 275 -12.05 -8.35 -7.44
N THR A 276 -12.86 -7.56 -6.75
CA THR A 276 -14.29 -7.39 -7.05
C THR A 276 -14.72 -6.01 -6.60
N ILE A 277 -14.87 -5.10 -7.55
CA ILE A 277 -15.10 -3.69 -7.24
C ILE A 277 -15.83 -2.95 -8.37
N GLN A 278 -16.68 -2.01 -7.99
CA GLN A 278 -17.25 -1.03 -8.90
C GLN A 278 -16.17 -0.04 -9.35
N LEU A 279 -16.15 0.30 -10.64
CA LEU A 279 -15.11 1.17 -11.19
C LEU A 279 -15.15 2.58 -10.58
N SER A 280 -16.35 3.11 -10.32
CA SER A 280 -16.54 4.39 -9.63
C SER A 280 -15.94 4.39 -8.22
N LEU A 281 -16.12 3.31 -7.46
CA LEU A 281 -15.51 3.12 -6.15
C LEU A 281 -13.98 3.03 -6.26
N LEU A 282 -13.47 2.27 -7.24
CA LEU A 282 -12.03 2.15 -7.48
C LEU A 282 -11.38 3.52 -7.75
N ASP A 283 -12.04 4.36 -8.55
CA ASP A 283 -11.58 5.72 -8.87
C ASP A 283 -11.56 6.65 -7.63
N GLN A 284 -12.54 6.51 -6.73
CA GLN A 284 -12.56 7.25 -5.45
C GLN A 284 -11.41 6.81 -4.51
N LEU A 285 -11.18 5.49 -4.43
CA LEU A 285 -10.16 4.90 -3.56
C LEU A 285 -8.75 5.30 -4.02
N ILE A 286 -8.45 5.21 -5.32
CA ILE A 286 -7.12 5.57 -5.85
C ILE A 286 -6.81 7.06 -5.69
N ARG A 287 -7.80 7.95 -5.89
CA ARG A 287 -7.62 9.40 -5.65
C ARG A 287 -7.25 9.68 -4.20
N THR A 288 -7.93 9.01 -3.26
CA THR A 288 -7.64 9.13 -1.83
C THR A 288 -6.25 8.57 -1.51
N PHE A 289 -5.92 7.38 -2.03
CA PHE A 289 -4.63 6.74 -1.84
C PHE A 289 -3.46 7.61 -2.31
N ARG A 290 -3.57 8.23 -3.49
CA ARG A 290 -2.55 9.13 -4.06
C ARG A 290 -2.27 10.36 -3.18
N ARG A 291 -3.21 10.78 -2.33
CA ARG A 291 -3.02 11.91 -1.39
C ARG A 291 -2.29 11.49 -0.09
N VAL A 292 -2.38 10.22 0.28
CA VAL A 292 -1.94 9.74 1.61
C VAL A 292 -0.69 8.86 1.58
N LEU A 293 -0.29 8.34 0.42
CA LEU A 293 0.99 7.67 0.25
C LEU A 293 2.06 8.72 -0.08
N TRP A 294 3.09 8.79 0.76
CA TRP A 294 4.21 9.72 0.61
C TRP A 294 5.53 8.97 0.46
N SER A 295 6.54 9.68 -0.06
CA SER A 295 7.90 9.17 -0.21
C SER A 295 8.43 8.61 1.11
N ASN A 296 9.08 7.45 1.03
CA ASN A 296 9.79 6.80 2.12
C ASN A 296 10.99 6.04 1.56
N THR A 297 11.79 5.44 2.44
CA THR A 297 12.84 4.48 2.08
C THR A 297 12.25 3.25 1.36
N PRO A 298 13.05 2.50 0.57
CA PRO A 298 12.53 1.47 -0.33
C PRO A 298 11.60 0.43 0.32
N ALA A 299 12.02 -0.23 1.40
CA ALA A 299 11.19 -1.26 2.04
C ALA A 299 10.04 -0.64 2.84
N LYS A 300 10.29 0.49 3.52
CA LYS A 300 9.24 1.22 4.26
C LYS A 300 8.10 1.65 3.35
N MET A 301 8.39 2.11 2.13
CA MET A 301 7.37 2.56 1.19
C MET A 301 6.41 1.43 0.79
N ASP A 302 6.89 0.18 0.66
CA ASP A 302 6.03 -0.99 0.42
C ASP A 302 5.09 -1.27 1.59
N VAL A 303 5.62 -1.23 2.81
CA VAL A 303 4.83 -1.41 4.05
C VAL A 303 3.78 -0.30 4.17
N MET A 304 4.16 0.95 3.94
CA MET A 304 3.28 2.10 4.03
C MET A 304 2.21 2.08 2.94
N ALA A 305 2.52 1.65 1.72
CA ALA A 305 1.53 1.49 0.65
C ALA A 305 0.42 0.52 1.05
N VAL A 306 0.77 -0.64 1.60
CA VAL A 306 -0.21 -1.64 2.04
C VAL A 306 -1.04 -1.15 3.23
N LEU A 307 -0.41 -0.57 4.26
CA LEU A 307 -1.12 -0.05 5.43
C LEU A 307 -2.06 1.11 5.07
N GLN A 308 -1.61 2.06 4.24
CA GLN A 308 -2.41 3.20 3.85
C GLN A 308 -3.58 2.81 2.94
N MET A 309 -3.39 1.89 2.00
CA MET A 309 -4.51 1.42 1.16
C MET A 309 -5.55 0.67 1.98
N THR A 310 -5.10 -0.17 2.92
CA THR A 310 -5.99 -0.85 3.86
C THR A 310 -6.78 0.15 4.68
N ARG A 311 -6.12 1.21 5.18
CA ARG A 311 -6.78 2.31 5.90
C ARG A 311 -7.79 3.05 5.02
N VAL A 312 -7.44 3.40 3.78
CA VAL A 312 -8.35 4.07 2.84
C VAL A 312 -9.63 3.26 2.63
N LEU A 313 -9.51 1.93 2.46
CA LEU A 313 -10.67 1.04 2.35
C LEU A 313 -11.54 1.05 3.61
N VAL A 314 -10.94 0.94 4.79
CA VAL A 314 -11.68 0.91 6.06
C VAL A 314 -12.34 2.25 6.37
N GLU A 315 -11.68 3.37 6.11
CA GLU A 315 -12.25 4.72 6.23
C GLU A 315 -13.44 4.92 5.27
N HIS A 316 -13.33 4.41 4.03
CA HIS A 316 -14.43 4.43 3.08
C HIS A 316 -15.63 3.61 3.57
N GLU A 317 -15.42 2.37 4.01
CA GLU A 317 -16.50 1.53 4.55
C GLU A 317 -17.14 2.16 5.79
N ARG A 318 -16.34 2.75 6.68
CA ARG A 318 -16.82 3.51 7.83
C ARG A 318 -17.71 4.67 7.42
N ALA A 319 -17.29 5.47 6.44
CA ALA A 319 -18.05 6.60 5.94
C ALA A 319 -19.35 6.17 5.26
N ALA A 320 -19.33 5.05 4.52
CA ALA A 320 -20.53 4.46 3.93
C ALA A 320 -21.53 4.01 5.00
N LEU A 321 -21.07 3.31 6.04
CA LEU A 321 -21.92 2.87 7.16
C LEU A 321 -22.55 4.04 7.94
N LEU A 322 -21.83 5.16 8.08
CA LEU A 322 -22.38 6.37 8.70
C LEU A 322 -23.50 7.02 7.86
N LYS A 323 -23.37 6.99 6.53
CA LYS A 323 -24.41 7.49 5.61
C LYS A 323 -25.63 6.56 5.54
N ASP A 324 -25.39 5.25 5.64
CA ASP A 324 -26.42 4.20 5.53
C ASP A 324 -27.17 3.93 6.85
N ALA A 325 -26.92 4.69 7.93
CA ALA A 325 -27.57 4.54 9.24
C ALA A 325 -29.12 4.68 9.21
N GLY A 326 -29.72 5.00 8.05
CA GLY A 326 -31.16 4.93 7.77
C GLY A 326 -31.70 3.58 7.27
N GLY A 327 -30.88 2.52 7.18
CA GLY A 327 -31.34 1.13 7.11
C GLY A 327 -31.84 0.59 5.76
N LEU A 328 -31.71 1.33 4.65
CA LEU A 328 -32.32 0.93 3.36
C LEU A 328 -31.44 0.05 2.46
N LEU A 329 -30.13 -0.05 2.69
CA LEU A 329 -29.22 -0.84 1.85
C LEU A 329 -28.29 -1.70 2.72
N ARG A 330 -28.64 -3.00 2.88
CA ARG A 330 -27.68 -3.99 3.42
C ARG A 330 -26.61 -4.27 2.36
N ARG A 331 -25.57 -3.44 2.31
CA ARG A 331 -24.36 -3.73 1.53
C ARG A 331 -23.73 -5.02 2.05
N ARG A 332 -23.25 -5.88 1.14
CA ARG A 332 -22.51 -7.08 1.53
C ARG A 332 -21.22 -6.65 2.23
N ALA A 333 -21.09 -7.00 3.50
CA ALA A 333 -19.82 -6.84 4.22
C ALA A 333 -18.78 -7.76 3.60
N VAL A 334 -17.66 -7.17 3.16
CA VAL A 334 -16.54 -7.87 2.53
C VAL A 334 -15.25 -7.42 3.18
N ARG A 335 -14.22 -8.26 3.14
CA ARG A 335 -12.88 -7.87 3.59
C ARG A 335 -12.29 -6.83 2.63
N PRO A 336 -11.41 -5.93 3.10
CA PRO A 336 -10.65 -5.06 2.21
C PRO A 336 -9.94 -5.82 1.08
N SER A 337 -9.35 -6.99 1.40
CA SER A 337 -8.65 -7.86 0.43
C SER A 337 -9.57 -8.57 -0.58
N GLU A 338 -10.88 -8.59 -0.35
CA GLU A 338 -11.87 -9.11 -1.28
C GLU A 338 -12.26 -8.08 -2.35
N ARG A 339 -12.12 -6.78 -2.04
CA ARG A 339 -12.29 -5.70 -3.03
C ARG A 339 -11.04 -5.47 -3.85
N ILE A 340 -9.90 -5.32 -3.17
CA ILE A 340 -8.59 -5.02 -3.75
C ILE A 340 -7.61 -6.04 -3.18
N GLN A 341 -6.99 -6.84 -4.04
CA GLN A 341 -6.03 -7.86 -3.61
C GLN A 341 -4.75 -7.22 -3.06
N GLY A 342 -4.30 -6.11 -3.64
CA GLY A 342 -3.07 -5.42 -3.27
C GLY A 342 -2.47 -4.63 -4.43
N PHE A 343 -1.16 -4.76 -4.65
CA PHE A 343 -0.41 -4.03 -5.65
C PHE A 343 0.48 -4.93 -6.51
N ASP A 344 0.57 -4.62 -7.79
CA ASP A 344 1.74 -4.90 -8.60
C ASP A 344 2.72 -3.73 -8.46
N VAL A 345 3.97 -4.02 -8.13
CA VAL A 345 5.00 -3.02 -7.85
C VAL A 345 6.14 -3.18 -8.84
N THR A 346 6.47 -2.11 -9.54
CA THR A 346 7.66 -2.03 -10.39
C THR A 346 8.67 -1.07 -9.78
N PHE A 347 9.89 -1.54 -9.52
CA PHE A 347 11.00 -0.74 -9.03
C PHE A 347 11.92 -0.34 -10.19
N TYR A 348 12.15 0.96 -10.33
CA TYR A 348 13.03 1.52 -11.35
C TYR A 348 14.23 2.20 -10.70
N LYS A 349 15.43 1.86 -11.17
CA LYS A 349 16.68 2.52 -10.83
C LYS A 349 16.91 3.67 -11.80
N ASP A 350 17.27 4.84 -11.29
CA ASP A 350 17.78 5.92 -12.12
C ASP A 350 19.21 5.60 -12.59
N MET A 351 19.42 5.63 -13.91
CA MET A 351 20.71 5.46 -14.58
C MET A 351 21.23 6.79 -15.16
N GLY A 352 20.67 7.91 -14.72
CA GLY A 352 21.01 9.27 -15.15
C GLY A 352 20.22 9.71 -16.38
N SER A 353 20.43 9.05 -17.53
CA SER A 353 19.74 9.41 -18.78
C SER A 353 18.48 8.59 -19.05
N ALA A 354 18.29 7.49 -18.32
CA ALA A 354 17.20 6.53 -18.47
C ALA A 354 16.90 5.82 -17.15
N TYR A 355 15.77 5.11 -17.09
CA TYR A 355 15.37 4.29 -15.95
C TYR A 355 15.43 2.81 -16.31
N ALA A 356 16.02 1.99 -15.45
CA ALA A 356 16.07 0.54 -15.62
C ALA A 356 15.11 -0.14 -14.63
N VAL A 357 14.31 -1.08 -15.12
CA VAL A 357 13.47 -1.92 -14.25
C VAL A 357 14.39 -2.91 -13.52
N MET A 358 14.45 -2.79 -12.20
CA MET A 358 15.27 -3.66 -11.34
C MET A 358 14.49 -4.82 -10.77
N ASN A 359 13.19 -4.62 -10.51
CA ASN A 359 12.34 -5.63 -9.90
C ASN A 359 10.87 -5.39 -10.26
N THR A 360 10.14 -6.50 -10.38
CA THR A 360 8.68 -6.54 -10.43
C THR A 360 8.21 -7.48 -9.33
N SER A 361 7.33 -7.03 -8.44
CA SER A 361 6.88 -7.79 -7.28
C SER A 361 5.41 -7.54 -6.99
N THR A 362 4.80 -8.41 -6.20
CA THR A 362 3.42 -8.25 -5.74
C THR A 362 3.40 -8.01 -4.23
N LEU A 363 2.49 -7.15 -3.79
CA LEU A 363 2.16 -6.93 -2.38
C LEU A 363 0.68 -7.23 -2.19
N ASN A 364 0.31 -8.00 -1.19
CA ASN A 364 -1.11 -8.25 -0.88
C ASN A 364 -1.56 -7.32 0.24
N LEU A 365 -2.85 -6.97 0.25
CA LEU A 365 -3.49 -6.40 1.43
C LEU A 365 -3.64 -7.48 2.51
N PRO A 366 -3.56 -7.09 3.79
CA PRO A 366 -3.62 -8.01 4.91
C PRO A 366 -4.96 -8.77 4.96
N GLU A 367 -4.89 -10.10 4.90
CA GLU A 367 -6.07 -10.95 5.03
C GLU A 367 -6.61 -11.03 6.46
N TRP A 368 -5.81 -10.66 7.45
CA TRP A 368 -6.22 -10.61 8.86
C TRP A 368 -7.22 -9.49 9.15
N VAL A 369 -7.43 -8.51 8.26
CA VAL A 369 -8.47 -7.51 8.45
C VAL A 369 -9.85 -8.13 8.17
N PRO A 370 -10.76 -8.18 9.15
CA PRO A 370 -12.07 -8.80 8.97
C PRO A 370 -12.99 -7.93 8.07
N PRO A 371 -14.14 -8.48 7.63
CA PRO A 371 -15.16 -7.68 6.96
C PRO A 371 -15.64 -6.55 7.86
N VAL A 372 -15.80 -5.34 7.32
CA VAL A 372 -16.28 -4.19 8.09
C VAL A 372 -17.80 -4.19 8.11
N THR A 373 -18.41 -4.56 9.24
CA THR A 373 -19.87 -4.70 9.39
C THR A 373 -20.52 -3.57 10.17
N SER A 374 -19.74 -2.80 10.94
CA SER A 374 -20.23 -1.72 11.79
C SER A 374 -19.19 -0.60 11.93
N VAL A 375 -19.66 0.60 12.29
CA VAL A 375 -18.77 1.74 12.56
C VAL A 375 -17.81 1.44 13.71
N ALA A 376 -18.29 0.79 14.78
CA ALA A 376 -17.46 0.41 15.91
C ALA A 376 -16.35 -0.59 15.54
N GLU A 377 -16.63 -1.54 14.65
CA GLU A 377 -15.62 -2.45 14.12
C GLU A 377 -14.61 -1.71 13.24
N ALA A 378 -15.07 -0.81 12.37
CA ALA A 378 -14.18 0.03 11.57
C ALA A 378 -13.26 0.87 12.47
N ASP A 379 -13.78 1.49 13.53
CA ASP A 379 -13.02 2.27 14.50
C ASP A 379 -11.92 1.42 15.18
N ARG A 380 -12.23 0.18 15.61
CA ARG A 380 -11.23 -0.73 16.17
C ARG A 380 -10.11 -1.03 15.18
N ILE A 381 -10.45 -1.35 13.93
CA ILE A 381 -9.46 -1.63 12.87
C ILE A 381 -8.59 -0.39 12.60
N LEU A 382 -9.19 0.80 12.55
CA LEU A 382 -8.47 2.05 12.31
C LEU A 382 -7.50 2.38 13.45
N VAL A 383 -7.84 2.08 14.71
CA VAL A 383 -6.90 2.22 15.84
C VAL A 383 -5.67 1.34 15.62
N VAL A 384 -5.87 0.07 15.24
CA VAL A 384 -4.76 -0.86 14.97
C VAL A 384 -3.89 -0.37 13.81
N LEU A 385 -4.50 0.01 12.69
CA LEU A 385 -3.77 0.51 11.52
C LEU A 385 -2.99 1.80 11.82
N LYS A 386 -3.58 2.74 12.55
CA LYS A 386 -2.93 4.01 12.94
C LYS A 386 -1.71 3.77 13.82
N GLU A 387 -1.81 2.89 14.81
CA GLU A 387 -0.67 2.52 15.65
C GLU A 387 0.44 1.87 14.82
N HIS A 388 0.08 0.90 13.98
CA HIS A 388 1.02 0.21 13.11
C HIS A 388 1.76 1.19 12.18
N ILE A 389 1.04 2.11 11.53
CA ILE A 389 1.63 3.18 10.72
C ILE A 389 2.62 4.02 11.55
N ASN A 390 2.25 4.39 12.79
CA ASN A 390 3.09 5.20 13.66
C ASN A 390 4.34 4.47 14.16
N VAL A 391 4.26 3.16 14.41
CA VAL A 391 5.43 2.34 14.76
C VAL A 391 6.37 2.24 13.57
N ILE A 392 5.86 1.85 12.38
CA ILE A 392 6.67 1.67 11.17
C ILE A 392 7.36 2.96 10.75
N ARG A 393 6.70 4.11 10.88
CA ARG A 393 7.31 5.42 10.61
C ARG A 393 8.62 5.63 11.38
N THR A 394 8.69 5.17 12.63
CA THR A 394 9.87 5.34 13.49
C THR A 394 11.02 4.38 13.19
N ILE A 395 10.82 3.37 12.34
CA ILE A 395 11.89 2.43 11.95
C ILE A 395 12.77 3.11 10.90
N GLN A 396 13.84 3.75 11.35
CA GLN A 396 14.83 4.41 10.51
C GLN A 396 16.12 4.61 11.30
N ALA A 397 17.27 4.63 10.63
CA ALA A 397 18.51 5.04 11.25
C ALA A 397 18.48 6.53 11.64
N LYS A 398 19.45 6.99 12.43
CA LYS A 398 19.54 8.38 12.91
C LYS A 398 19.46 9.46 11.81
N LYS A 399 19.91 9.12 10.59
CA LYS A 399 19.88 10.00 9.41
C LYS A 399 18.62 9.87 8.55
N GLY A 400 17.62 9.09 8.98
CA GLY A 400 16.44 8.77 8.15
C GLY A 400 16.65 7.59 7.19
N GLU A 401 17.88 7.11 7.04
CA GLU A 401 18.26 6.01 6.16
C GLU A 401 17.71 4.64 6.62
N GLU A 402 17.55 3.72 5.67
CA GLU A 402 17.24 2.31 5.91
C GLU A 402 18.55 1.49 5.83
N ARG A 403 19.07 1.06 6.98
CA ARG A 403 20.27 0.20 7.06
C ARG A 403 19.85 -1.26 7.20
N THR A 404 20.82 -2.17 7.35
CA THR A 404 20.58 -3.61 7.43
C THR A 404 19.56 -4.01 8.50
N GLU A 405 19.61 -3.41 9.69
CA GLU A 405 18.68 -3.73 10.77
C GLU A 405 17.26 -3.24 10.48
N GLU A 406 17.10 -1.99 10.05
CA GLU A 406 15.80 -1.43 9.64
C GLU A 406 15.20 -2.16 8.44
N TYR A 407 16.00 -2.47 7.43
CA TYR A 407 15.59 -3.25 6.26
C TYR A 407 15.06 -4.62 6.67
N GLU A 408 15.76 -5.34 7.54
CA GLU A 408 15.33 -6.67 8.00
C GLU A 408 14.03 -6.63 8.82
N LEU A 409 13.82 -5.59 9.62
CA LEU A 409 12.55 -5.37 10.32
C LEU A 409 11.41 -5.12 9.31
N LEU A 410 11.61 -4.18 8.39
CA LEU A 410 10.61 -3.80 7.39
C LEU A 410 10.30 -4.95 6.44
N ARG A 411 11.29 -5.77 6.07
CA ARG A 411 11.11 -6.98 5.25
C ARG A 411 10.19 -7.98 5.93
N ARG A 412 10.44 -8.32 7.20
CA ARG A 412 9.59 -9.24 7.98
C ARG A 412 8.18 -8.71 8.14
N TYR A 413 8.06 -7.41 8.37
CA TYR A 413 6.77 -6.77 8.50
C TYR A 413 6.00 -6.74 7.16
N ARG A 414 6.69 -6.52 6.03
CA ARG A 414 6.11 -6.63 4.69
C ARG A 414 5.57 -8.05 4.44
N ASP A 415 6.34 -9.07 4.83
CA ASP A 415 5.93 -10.47 4.70
C ASP A 415 4.72 -10.79 5.58
N PHE A 416 4.62 -10.19 6.77
CA PHE A 416 3.42 -10.26 7.60
C PHE A 416 2.20 -9.66 6.90
N LEU A 417 2.31 -8.45 6.33
CA LEU A 417 1.20 -7.78 5.67
C LEU A 417 0.70 -8.55 4.43
N SER A 418 1.62 -9.13 3.66
CA SER A 418 1.27 -9.87 2.43
C SER A 418 0.96 -11.35 2.67
N GLY A 419 1.22 -11.85 3.88
CA GLY A 419 1.04 -13.24 4.29
C GLY A 419 -0.32 -13.52 4.91
N ARG A 420 -0.56 -14.81 5.16
CA ARG A 420 -1.77 -15.33 5.84
C ARG A 420 -1.48 -15.83 7.25
N ASP A 421 -0.30 -15.52 7.77
CA ASP A 421 0.21 -16.06 9.02
C ASP A 421 0.77 -14.93 9.89
N ILE A 422 0.66 -15.12 11.20
CA ILE A 422 1.14 -14.19 12.23
C ILE A 422 2.63 -14.43 12.54
N GLU A 423 3.22 -15.56 12.13
CA GLU A 423 4.63 -15.86 12.41
C GLU A 423 5.59 -14.76 11.93
N PRO A 424 5.49 -14.18 10.71
CA PRO A 424 6.36 -13.08 10.31
C PRO A 424 6.24 -11.84 11.22
N PHE A 425 5.05 -11.58 11.78
CA PHE A 425 4.85 -10.51 12.75
C PHE A 425 5.53 -10.82 14.09
N LEU A 426 5.41 -12.05 14.58
CA LEU A 426 6.08 -12.49 15.81
C LEU A 426 7.60 -12.46 15.66
N ASP A 427 8.09 -12.85 14.49
CA ASP A 427 9.49 -12.73 14.07
C ASP A 427 9.96 -11.28 14.00
N PHE A 428 9.10 -10.37 13.54
CA PHE A 428 9.34 -8.93 13.58
C PHE A 428 9.38 -8.42 15.02
N ALA A 429 8.38 -8.74 15.86
CA ALA A 429 8.29 -8.29 17.24
C ALA A 429 9.49 -8.74 18.08
N ALA A 430 9.95 -9.98 17.88
CA ALA A 430 11.14 -10.52 18.53
C ALA A 430 12.42 -9.73 18.20
N LYS A 431 12.56 -9.23 16.96
CA LYS A 431 13.67 -8.36 16.54
C LYS A 431 13.46 -6.89 16.89
N PHE A 432 12.20 -6.46 16.96
CA PHE A 432 11.83 -5.10 17.28
C PHE A 432 12.09 -4.76 18.75
N ALA A 433 11.92 -5.71 19.67
CA ALA A 433 12.21 -5.52 21.10
C ALA A 433 13.67 -5.07 21.40
N PRO A 434 14.73 -5.74 20.90
CA PRO A 434 16.10 -5.26 21.06
C PRO A 434 16.36 -3.96 20.29
N TYR A 435 15.77 -3.79 19.10
CA TYR A 435 15.85 -2.53 18.35
C TYR A 435 15.33 -1.32 19.16
N LEU A 436 14.18 -1.46 19.82
CA LEU A 436 13.62 -0.45 20.71
C LEU A 436 14.59 -0.10 21.85
N SER A 437 15.19 -1.10 22.48
CA SER A 437 16.14 -0.88 23.57
C SER A 437 17.36 -0.07 23.11
N HIS A 438 17.89 -0.37 21.92
CA HIS A 438 18.98 0.40 21.31
C HIS A 438 18.58 1.83 20.94
N LYS A 439 17.36 2.05 20.43
CA LYS A 439 16.85 3.40 20.14
C LYS A 439 16.73 4.24 21.40
N ILE A 440 16.13 3.68 22.45
CA ILE A 440 15.94 4.37 23.73
C ILE A 440 17.30 4.70 24.37
N GLU A 441 18.27 3.77 24.33
CA GLU A 441 19.64 4.02 24.80
C GLU A 441 20.31 5.22 24.12
N ARG A 442 20.07 5.38 22.82
CA ARG A 442 20.61 6.49 22.02
C ARG A 442 19.77 7.77 22.10
N ASN A 443 18.71 7.78 22.90
CA ASN A 443 17.73 8.86 22.96
C ASN A 443 17.14 9.21 21.57
N GLU A 444 16.93 8.18 20.74
CA GLU A 444 16.31 8.29 19.42
C GLU A 444 14.80 8.05 19.52
N PRO A 445 13.96 8.78 18.77
CA PRO A 445 12.51 8.62 18.83
C PRO A 445 12.09 7.24 18.31
N CYS A 446 11.28 6.54 19.09
CA CYS A 446 10.68 5.27 18.71
C CYS A 446 9.28 5.15 19.31
N ASN A 447 8.36 4.54 18.58
CA ASN A 447 7.01 4.25 19.07
C ASN A 447 6.90 2.76 19.40
N ARG A 448 6.17 2.45 20.47
CA ARG A 448 5.87 1.07 20.89
C ARG A 448 4.42 0.72 20.54
N PHE A 449 4.17 -0.54 20.23
CA PHE A 449 2.81 -1.06 20.15
C PHE A 449 2.14 -0.99 21.53
N LEU A 450 0.83 -0.78 21.59
CA LEU A 450 0.06 -0.88 22.82
C LEU A 450 -0.36 -2.33 23.03
N VAL A 451 -0.39 -2.76 24.30
CA VAL A 451 -0.88 -4.11 24.67
C VAL A 451 -2.29 -4.36 24.13
N GLN A 452 -3.17 -3.36 24.20
CA GLN A 452 -4.55 -3.51 23.72
C GLN A 452 -4.63 -3.66 22.20
N THR A 453 -3.86 -2.87 21.46
CA THR A 453 -3.80 -2.97 20.00
C THR A 453 -3.23 -4.32 19.54
N LEU A 454 -2.24 -4.86 20.26
CA LEU A 454 -1.73 -6.21 20.00
C LEU A 454 -2.79 -7.29 20.26
N LYS A 455 -3.60 -7.17 21.32
CA LYS A 455 -4.71 -8.10 21.56
C LYS A 455 -5.73 -8.06 20.42
N GLU A 456 -6.09 -6.87 19.97
CA GLU A 456 -7.00 -6.68 18.82
C GLU A 456 -6.41 -7.30 17.54
N LEU A 457 -5.11 -7.07 17.26
CA LEU A 457 -4.43 -7.69 16.12
C LEU A 457 -4.48 -9.23 16.20
N ILE A 458 -4.22 -9.81 17.37
CA ILE A 458 -4.27 -11.27 17.58
C ILE A 458 -5.70 -11.79 17.40
N ALA A 459 -6.71 -11.09 17.92
CA ALA A 459 -8.11 -11.45 17.74
C ALA A 459 -8.55 -11.43 16.26
N MET A 460 -8.05 -10.47 15.48
CA MET A 460 -8.31 -10.35 14.04
C MET A 460 -7.54 -11.40 13.21
N SER A 461 -6.32 -11.73 13.60
CA SER A 461 -5.40 -12.57 12.80
C SER A 461 -5.50 -14.06 13.10
N LYS A 462 -5.58 -14.46 14.38
CA LYS A 462 -5.54 -15.86 14.80
C LYS A 462 -6.25 -16.06 16.14
N GLN A 463 -7.53 -16.40 16.07
CA GLN A 463 -8.40 -16.53 17.24
C GLN A 463 -7.89 -17.53 18.29
N ASP A 464 -7.14 -18.55 17.89
CA ASP A 464 -6.56 -19.52 18.81
C ASP A 464 -5.58 -18.90 19.82
N PHE A 465 -4.92 -17.80 19.47
CA PHE A 465 -4.00 -17.11 20.38
C PHE A 465 -4.69 -16.12 21.32
N VAL A 466 -6.00 -15.87 21.16
CA VAL A 466 -6.75 -15.02 22.09
C VAL A 466 -6.68 -15.58 23.51
N ARG A 467 -6.86 -16.90 23.66
CA ARG A 467 -6.77 -17.59 24.95
C ARG A 467 -5.39 -17.42 25.61
N VAL A 468 -4.33 -17.39 24.81
CA VAL A 468 -2.96 -17.19 25.30
C VAL A 468 -2.80 -15.76 25.84
N VAL A 469 -3.18 -14.76 25.04
CA VAL A 469 -2.95 -13.34 25.39
C VAL A 469 -3.92 -12.83 26.46
N GLU A 470 -5.03 -13.53 26.68
CA GLU A 470 -5.99 -13.26 27.77
C GLU A 470 -5.66 -14.00 29.07
N ASP A 471 -4.80 -15.03 29.04
CA ASP A 471 -4.40 -15.77 30.25
C ASP A 471 -3.70 -14.84 31.25
N PRO A 472 -4.16 -14.76 32.52
CA PRO A 472 -3.57 -13.89 33.52
C PRO A 472 -2.11 -14.20 33.80
N GLY A 473 -1.72 -15.48 33.86
CA GLY A 473 -0.35 -15.90 34.13
C GLY A 473 0.59 -15.47 33.01
N PHE A 474 0.16 -15.64 31.76
CA PHE A 474 0.87 -15.12 30.59
C PHE A 474 1.06 -13.60 30.67
N GLN A 475 0.00 -12.85 30.99
CA GLN A 475 0.06 -11.39 31.11
C GLN A 475 1.02 -10.94 32.23
N HIS A 476 0.97 -11.60 33.39
CA HIS A 476 1.87 -11.26 34.51
C HIS A 476 3.34 -11.48 34.13
N ILE A 477 3.65 -12.56 33.41
CA ILE A 477 5.00 -12.82 32.92
C ILE A 477 5.42 -11.79 31.88
N ALA A 478 4.55 -11.44 30.92
CA ALA A 478 4.81 -10.40 29.95
C ALA A 478 5.05 -9.03 30.62
N ASP A 479 4.25 -8.68 31.64
CA ASP A 479 4.43 -7.48 32.45
C ASP A 479 5.78 -7.49 33.19
N ALA A 480 6.19 -8.64 33.74
CA ALA A 480 7.50 -8.79 34.37
C ALA A 480 8.63 -8.56 33.37
N ILE A 481 8.55 -9.16 32.17
CA ILE A 481 9.52 -8.95 31.08
C ILE A 481 9.61 -7.45 30.75
N ARG A 482 8.48 -6.77 30.58
CA ARG A 482 8.41 -5.32 30.30
C ARG A 482 9.08 -4.49 31.38
N SER A 483 8.72 -4.77 32.64
CA SER A 483 9.23 -4.08 33.83
C SER A 483 10.71 -4.37 34.14
N SER A 484 11.33 -5.29 33.42
CA SER A 484 12.77 -5.61 33.51
C SER A 484 13.57 -5.25 32.26
N THR A 485 12.92 -4.74 31.22
CA THR A 485 13.55 -4.43 29.93
C THR A 485 13.21 -3.00 29.51
N VAL A 486 12.25 -2.85 28.61
CA VAL A 486 11.96 -1.60 27.89
C VAL A 486 11.49 -0.50 28.85
N SER A 487 10.66 -0.79 29.86
CA SER A 487 10.18 0.24 30.79
C SER A 487 11.31 0.80 31.66
N LEU A 488 12.27 -0.02 32.09
CA LEU A 488 13.44 0.46 32.85
C LEU A 488 14.41 1.23 31.95
N GLN A 489 14.63 0.76 30.72
CA GLN A 489 15.44 1.47 29.74
C GLN A 489 14.86 2.85 29.43
N TYR A 490 13.53 2.94 29.36
CA TYR A 490 12.83 4.21 29.19
C TYR A 490 12.97 5.13 30.41
N ALA A 491 12.78 4.61 31.63
CA ALA A 491 13.01 5.36 32.87
C ALA A 491 14.46 5.90 32.93
N LYS A 492 15.45 5.08 32.55
CA LYS A 492 16.86 5.48 32.42
C LYS A 492 17.04 6.62 31.43
N GLY A 493 16.45 6.52 30.24
CA GLY A 493 16.49 7.56 29.21
C GLY A 493 15.87 8.89 29.67
N MET A 494 14.79 8.82 30.45
CA MET A 494 14.13 9.98 31.07
C MET A 494 14.84 10.51 32.33
N LYS A 495 16.05 10.01 32.64
CA LYS A 495 16.84 10.36 33.84
C LYS A 495 16.09 10.12 35.16
N GLN A 496 15.13 9.19 35.16
CA GLN A 496 14.48 8.74 36.38
C GLN A 496 15.38 7.74 37.11
N PRO A 497 15.30 7.68 38.46
CA PRO A 497 16.09 6.73 39.22
C PRO A 497 15.66 5.29 38.89
N VAL A 498 16.59 4.52 38.35
CA VAL A 498 16.39 3.10 38.03
C VAL A 498 16.82 2.28 39.24
N GLN A 499 15.86 1.59 39.86
CA GLN A 499 16.04 0.85 41.12
C GLN A 499 16.27 -0.66 40.92
N PHE A 500 16.36 -1.08 39.66
CA PHE A 500 16.38 -2.47 39.23
C PHE A 500 17.29 -2.63 38.02
N ASP A 501 17.87 -3.81 37.85
CA ASP A 501 18.76 -4.14 36.75
C ASP A 501 18.00 -4.27 35.43
N ILE A 502 18.56 -3.66 34.38
CA ILE A 502 18.02 -3.75 33.02
C ILE A 502 18.54 -5.04 32.38
N ARG A 503 17.64 -5.95 32.03
CA ARG A 503 17.99 -7.24 31.43
C ARG A 503 18.14 -7.14 29.91
N TYR A 504 19.30 -6.63 29.48
CA TYR A 504 19.69 -6.64 28.07
C TYR A 504 19.72 -8.08 27.52
N GLY A 505 19.25 -8.29 26.29
CA GLY A 505 19.29 -9.59 25.63
C GLY A 505 18.21 -10.61 26.02
N LEU A 506 17.38 -10.34 27.05
CA LEU A 506 16.33 -11.27 27.51
C LEU A 506 15.41 -11.76 26.38
N ALA A 507 14.99 -10.84 25.51
CA ALA A 507 14.14 -11.20 24.36
C ALA A 507 14.81 -12.21 23.42
N HIS A 508 16.11 -12.02 23.14
CA HIS A 508 16.87 -12.94 22.29
C HIS A 508 17.08 -14.29 22.98
N ASP A 509 17.40 -14.28 24.28
CA ASP A 509 17.63 -15.51 25.04
C ASP A 509 16.37 -16.37 25.16
N LEU A 510 15.21 -15.76 25.45
CA LEU A 510 13.93 -16.49 25.49
C LEU A 510 13.60 -17.14 24.14
N VAL A 511 13.76 -16.40 23.03
CA VAL A 511 13.45 -16.94 21.69
C VAL A 511 14.46 -17.99 21.26
N ARG A 512 15.75 -17.81 21.55
CA ARG A 512 16.82 -18.78 21.21
C ARG A 512 16.68 -20.09 21.98
N SER A 513 16.26 -20.02 23.25
CA SER A 513 16.03 -21.20 24.09
C SER A 513 14.74 -21.93 23.77
N ALA A 514 13.87 -21.37 22.92
CA ALA A 514 12.56 -21.93 22.60
C ALA A 514 12.54 -22.85 21.36
N ASN A 515 13.66 -23.51 21.07
CA ASN A 515 13.72 -24.56 20.05
C ASN A 515 12.92 -25.81 20.47
N ASP A 516 12.87 -26.08 21.78
CA ASP A 516 12.10 -27.14 22.41
C ASP A 516 11.44 -26.63 23.72
N ALA A 517 10.52 -27.44 24.27
CA ALA A 517 9.74 -27.05 25.44
C ALA A 517 10.60 -26.94 26.71
N ASP A 518 11.55 -27.85 26.90
CA ASP A 518 12.37 -27.91 28.11
C ASP A 518 13.33 -26.72 28.17
N GLY A 519 13.98 -26.40 27.04
CA GLY A 519 14.82 -25.22 26.91
C GLY A 519 14.05 -23.92 27.19
N PHE A 520 12.82 -23.81 26.67
CA PHE A 520 11.99 -22.64 26.91
C PHE A 520 11.58 -22.51 28.38
N VAL A 521 11.09 -23.60 29.00
CA VAL A 521 10.66 -23.60 30.41
C VAL A 521 11.83 -23.32 31.33
N LEU A 522 13.01 -23.87 31.05
CA LEU A 522 14.22 -23.62 31.82
C LEU A 522 14.61 -22.13 31.78
N ALA A 523 14.67 -21.54 30.58
CA ALA A 523 14.99 -20.13 30.41
C ALA A 523 13.96 -19.21 31.07
N LEU A 524 12.68 -19.54 30.96
CA LEU A 524 11.61 -18.79 31.60
C LEU A 524 11.66 -18.89 33.13
N SER A 525 11.93 -20.08 33.66
CA SER A 525 12.06 -20.32 35.10
C SER A 525 13.25 -19.59 35.70
N ASP A 526 14.41 -19.60 35.02
CA ASP A 526 15.59 -18.84 35.43
C ASP A 526 15.32 -17.33 35.44
N PHE A 527 14.64 -16.80 34.42
CA PHE A 527 14.20 -15.40 34.40
C PHE A 527 13.29 -15.08 35.61
N VAL A 528 12.27 -15.90 35.87
CA VAL A 528 11.31 -15.70 36.96
C VAL A 528 12.02 -15.74 38.32
N ALA A 529 12.92 -16.70 38.53
CA ALA A 529 13.69 -16.81 39.76
C ALA A 529 14.53 -15.55 40.02
N ARG A 530 15.28 -15.09 39.00
CA ARG A 530 16.08 -13.85 39.08
C ARG A 530 15.21 -12.62 39.33
N TYR A 531 14.08 -12.51 38.63
CA TYR A 531 13.11 -11.41 38.77
C TYR A 531 12.56 -11.33 40.20
N ASN A 532 12.12 -12.46 40.74
CA ASN A 532 11.55 -12.52 42.09
C ASN A 532 12.59 -12.28 43.18
N ASN A 533 13.81 -12.80 43.03
CA ASN A 533 14.91 -12.58 43.97
C ASN A 533 15.30 -11.11 44.04
N GLU A 534 15.47 -10.47 42.88
CA GLU A 534 15.74 -9.03 42.78
C GLU A 534 14.61 -8.20 43.41
N ALA A 535 13.34 -8.53 43.11
CA ALA A 535 12.20 -7.85 43.70
C ALA A 535 12.15 -8.00 45.24
N ALA A 536 12.52 -9.16 45.77
CA ALA A 536 12.61 -9.40 47.21
C ALA A 536 13.74 -8.59 47.85
N GLN A 537 14.94 -8.64 47.27
CA GLN A 537 16.11 -7.91 47.76
C GLN A 537 15.88 -6.40 47.76
N THR A 538 15.30 -5.83 46.70
CA THR A 538 14.97 -4.40 46.64
C THR A 538 13.89 -4.02 47.64
N PHE A 539 12.91 -4.89 47.88
CA PHE A 539 11.88 -4.65 48.90
C PHE A 539 12.48 -4.61 50.32
N GLU A 540 13.40 -5.52 50.64
CA GLU A 540 14.10 -5.55 51.94
C GLU A 540 15.02 -4.35 52.12
N THR A 541 15.90 -4.09 51.15
CA THR A 541 16.88 -2.98 51.22
C THR A 541 16.23 -1.61 51.21
N SER A 542 15.07 -1.44 50.55
CA SER A 542 14.30 -0.20 50.53
C SER A 542 13.42 0.02 51.76
N LYS A 543 13.45 -0.87 52.75
CA LYS A 543 12.55 -0.87 53.92
C LYS A 543 11.07 -0.84 53.49
N SER A 544 10.71 -1.71 52.55
CA SER A 544 9.36 -1.91 52.03
C SER A 544 8.73 -0.73 51.26
N LYS A 545 9.53 0.27 50.89
CA LYS A 545 9.06 1.45 50.13
C LYS A 545 8.90 1.17 48.64
N ILE A 546 9.78 0.35 48.07
CA ILE A 546 9.76 0.00 46.64
C ILE A 546 9.14 -1.38 46.51
N ARG A 547 8.03 -1.48 45.78
CA ARG A 547 7.30 -2.73 45.56
C ARG A 547 7.22 -3.04 44.08
N ARG A 548 7.53 -4.29 43.74
CA ARG A 548 7.35 -4.86 42.40
C ARG A 548 6.57 -6.16 42.56
N ARG A 549 5.57 -6.37 41.70
CA ARG A 549 4.74 -7.58 41.70
C ARG A 549 5.64 -8.80 41.49
N ARG A 550 5.49 -9.85 42.30
CA ARG A 550 6.20 -11.12 42.11
C ARG A 550 5.40 -12.04 41.20
N ILE A 551 6.10 -12.88 40.44
CA ILE A 551 5.51 -13.94 39.65
C ILE A 551 5.24 -15.15 40.56
N THR A 552 4.03 -15.69 40.49
CA THR A 552 3.59 -16.83 41.28
C THR A 552 3.83 -18.15 40.54
N GLU A 553 3.77 -19.26 41.27
CA GLU A 553 3.86 -20.60 40.69
C GLU A 553 2.72 -20.87 39.70
N ASN A 554 1.52 -20.33 39.97
CA ASN A 554 0.37 -20.40 39.08
C ASN A 554 0.60 -19.69 37.74
N ASP A 555 1.36 -18.59 37.74
CA ASP A 555 1.66 -17.84 36.51
C ASP A 555 2.58 -18.66 35.60
N LEU A 556 3.60 -19.30 36.16
CA LEU A 556 4.49 -20.19 35.42
C LEU A 556 3.75 -21.46 34.94
N ALA A 557 2.93 -22.06 35.81
CA ALA A 557 2.10 -23.21 35.48
C ALA A 557 1.12 -22.92 34.33
N ALA A 558 0.63 -21.68 34.21
CA ALA A 558 -0.23 -21.28 33.09
C ALA A 558 0.50 -21.37 31.74
N VAL A 559 1.75 -20.89 31.65
CA VAL A 559 2.55 -21.01 30.41
C VAL A 559 2.90 -22.46 30.10
N VAL A 560 3.22 -23.27 31.12
CA VAL A 560 3.47 -24.71 30.96
C VAL A 560 2.21 -25.43 30.45
N ARG A 561 1.02 -25.07 30.96
CA ARG A 561 -0.26 -25.60 30.49
C ARG A 561 -0.46 -25.30 29.00
N LEU A 562 -0.17 -24.08 28.55
CA LEU A 562 -0.26 -23.72 27.13
C LEU A 562 0.67 -24.59 26.25
N LEU A 563 1.88 -24.92 26.72
CA LEU A 563 2.73 -25.89 26.01
C LEU A 563 2.08 -27.26 25.92
N GLY A 564 1.47 -27.73 27.02
CA GLY A 564 0.72 -28.99 27.07
C GLY A 564 -0.51 -29.02 26.16
N GLU A 565 -1.12 -27.86 25.88
CA GLU A 565 -2.23 -27.71 24.93
C GLU A 565 -1.78 -27.73 23.45
N GLY A 566 -0.48 -27.83 23.18
CA GLY A 566 0.08 -27.99 21.83
C GLY A 566 0.58 -26.70 21.18
N TYR A 567 0.63 -25.58 21.91
CA TYR A 567 1.25 -24.35 21.40
C TYR A 567 2.77 -24.50 21.29
N ARG A 568 3.34 -24.09 20.14
CA ARG A 568 4.79 -24.21 19.91
C ARG A 568 5.57 -23.32 20.88
N PRO A 569 6.65 -23.81 21.53
CA PRO A 569 7.46 -23.03 22.46
C PRO A 569 7.95 -21.71 21.86
N LYS A 570 8.50 -21.76 20.64
CA LYS A 570 8.98 -20.57 19.92
C LYS A 570 7.88 -19.50 19.77
N THR A 571 6.67 -19.90 19.43
CA THR A 571 5.54 -18.97 19.26
C THR A 571 5.16 -18.32 20.58
N LEU A 572 5.09 -19.08 21.68
CA LEU A 572 4.81 -18.54 23.01
C LEU A 572 5.92 -17.58 23.47
N ALA A 573 7.19 -17.93 23.24
CA ALA A 573 8.32 -17.07 23.55
C ALA A 573 8.25 -15.73 22.79
N GLN A 574 7.93 -15.78 21.49
CA GLN A 574 7.77 -14.56 20.68
C GLN A 574 6.56 -13.72 21.10
N LEU A 575 5.44 -14.35 21.48
CA LEU A 575 4.29 -13.64 22.04
C LEU A 575 4.66 -12.95 23.35
N LEU A 576 5.36 -13.64 24.28
CA LEU A 576 5.84 -13.03 25.52
C LEU A 576 6.75 -11.82 25.24
N VAL A 577 7.63 -11.91 24.24
CA VAL A 577 8.50 -10.80 23.84
C VAL A 577 7.72 -9.65 23.22
N ALA A 578 6.73 -9.93 22.37
CA ALA A 578 5.87 -8.91 21.78
C ALA A 578 5.10 -8.14 22.86
N PHE A 579 4.42 -8.84 23.77
CA PHE A 579 3.67 -8.22 24.87
C PHE A 579 4.57 -7.61 25.96
N GLY A 580 5.77 -8.15 26.14
CA GLY A 580 6.80 -7.65 27.04
C GLY A 580 7.55 -6.43 26.50
N SER A 581 7.47 -6.13 25.21
CA SER A 581 8.03 -4.89 24.62
C SER A 581 6.96 -3.83 24.33
N ALA A 582 5.68 -4.23 24.33
CA ALA A 582 4.54 -3.33 24.19
C ALA A 582 4.35 -2.41 25.40
N LYS A 583 3.72 -1.27 25.17
CA LYS A 583 3.36 -0.28 26.18
C LYS A 583 2.03 -0.62 26.86
N SER A 584 2.01 -0.55 28.19
CA SER A 584 0.79 -0.64 29.01
C SER A 584 0.04 0.70 29.04
N SER A 585 -1.28 0.64 29.19
CA SER A 585 -2.15 1.82 29.36
C SER A 585 -1.82 2.66 30.60
N GLU A 586 -1.13 2.07 31.59
CA GLU A 586 -0.75 2.73 32.85
C GLU A 586 0.59 3.49 32.75
N GLU A 587 1.38 3.28 31.69
CA GLU A 587 2.66 3.98 31.52
C GLU A 587 2.46 5.42 31.03
N PRO A 588 3.23 6.41 31.54
CA PRO A 588 3.14 7.80 31.11
C PRO A 588 3.21 7.96 29.59
N THR A 589 2.46 8.92 29.04
CA THR A 589 2.52 9.26 27.62
C THR A 589 3.95 9.69 27.26
N GLU A 590 4.53 9.05 26.24
CA GLU A 590 5.87 9.38 25.78
C GLU A 590 5.85 10.79 25.15
N PRO A 591 6.93 11.60 25.24
CA PRO A 591 7.01 12.81 24.45
C PRO A 591 6.87 12.41 22.99
N LYS A 592 5.94 13.06 22.26
CA LYS A 592 5.63 12.74 20.86
C LYS A 592 6.94 12.58 20.06
N GLY A 593 7.26 11.34 19.68
CA GLY A 593 8.46 11.00 18.95
C GLY A 593 8.36 11.45 17.49
N ALA A 594 9.38 12.18 17.05
CA ALA A 594 9.58 12.83 15.75
C ALA A 594 8.47 13.84 15.34
N PRO A 595 8.83 15.02 14.83
CA PRO A 595 7.88 15.74 14.00
C PRO A 595 7.44 14.77 12.90
N GLU A 596 6.14 14.78 12.58
CA GLU A 596 5.65 14.18 11.33
C GLU A 596 6.65 14.48 10.24
N ALA A 597 7.02 13.49 9.42
CA ALA A 597 7.93 13.70 8.32
C ALA A 597 7.47 14.94 7.54
N VAL A 598 8.12 16.06 7.84
CA VAL A 598 7.94 17.30 7.14
C VAL A 598 8.68 17.05 5.86
N GLU A 599 7.94 16.93 4.77
CA GLU A 599 8.51 17.03 3.44
C GLU A 599 9.06 18.46 3.31
N ALA A 600 10.30 18.66 3.79
CA ALA A 600 11.09 19.85 3.55
C ALA A 600 12.38 19.40 2.87
N ALA A 601 12.38 19.54 1.54
CA ALA A 601 13.50 19.38 0.62
C ALA A 601 13.99 17.91 0.49
N GLN A 602 14.18 17.31 -0.69
CA GLN A 602 14.68 17.83 -1.96
C GLN A 602 14.14 16.94 -3.10
N ASP A 603 13.26 17.48 -3.94
CA ASP A 603 12.99 16.99 -5.31
C ASP A 603 13.66 17.93 -6.34
N GLU A 604 14.68 18.68 -5.93
CA GLU A 604 15.55 19.41 -6.87
C GLU A 604 16.68 18.47 -7.32
N ALA A 605 16.43 17.73 -8.40
CA ALA A 605 17.42 17.41 -9.42
C ALA A 605 16.73 16.61 -10.54
N GLY A 606 15.88 17.29 -11.30
CA GLY A 606 15.25 16.74 -12.50
C GLY A 606 14.91 17.84 -13.49
N GLU A 607 15.91 18.66 -13.83
CA GLU A 607 15.96 19.23 -15.19
C GLU A 607 16.39 18.14 -16.17
#